data_AF-A0A8J2S9N5-F1
#
_entry.id   AF-A0A8J2S9N5-F1
#
_cell.length_a   1.000
_cell.length_b   1.000
_cell.length_c   1.000
_cell.angle_alpha   90.00
_cell.angle_beta   90.00
_cell.angle_gamma   90.00
#
_symmetry.space_group_name_H-M   'P 1'
#
loop_
_entity.id
_entity.type
_entity.pdbx_description
1 polymer ?
#
loop_
_entity_poly.entity_id
_entity_poly.type
_entity_poly.pdbx_seq_one_letter_code
_entity_poly.pdbx_strand_id
1 'polypeptide(L)'
;MMAVAARIRKGLKELKRADGTPYVQLLDAGDTKCLPVTARVNPALNAPYDDIDLQHAIAQEHWYVCGYKMNMKHPITEETHHLFHDADPSTPMFRVVVKANLSMPMADNLVASIKKSFAFLDAHGAGFNSHPHHAHQPHHKAC
;
A
#
# COMPACT_ATOMS: atom_id res chain seq x y z
N MET A 1 21.81 -0.11 0.34
CA MET A 1 20.40 -0.12 -0.13
C MET A 1 19.65 -1.40 0.27
N MET A 2 20.22 -2.60 0.09
CA MET A 2 19.58 -3.86 0.53
C MET A 2 19.20 -3.91 2.01
N ALA A 3 20.06 -3.39 2.90
CA ALA A 3 19.79 -3.37 4.33
C ALA A 3 18.54 -2.55 4.72
N VAL A 4 18.27 -1.45 4.01
CA VAL A 4 17.10 -0.61 4.25
C VAL A 4 15.82 -1.31 3.77
N ALA A 5 15.84 -1.90 2.58
CA ALA A 5 14.72 -2.70 2.08
C ALA A 5 14.45 -3.92 3.01
N ALA A 6 15.50 -4.62 3.43
CA ALA A 6 15.40 -5.72 4.39
C ALA A 6 14.82 -5.26 5.74
N ARG A 7 15.20 -4.07 6.23
CA ARG A 7 14.64 -3.49 7.45
C ARG A 7 13.16 -3.20 7.33
N ILE A 8 12.71 -2.65 6.21
CA ILE A 8 11.29 -2.39 5.93
C ILE A 8 10.54 -3.72 5.86
N ARG A 9 11.04 -4.71 5.09
CA ARG A 9 10.44 -6.05 5.02
C ARG A 9 10.28 -6.68 6.40
N LYS A 10 11.35 -6.65 7.21
CA LYS A 10 11.31 -7.17 8.58
C LYS A 10 10.23 -6.46 9.40
N GLY A 11 10.22 -5.12 9.36
CA GLY A 11 9.22 -4.31 10.05
C GLY A 11 7.80 -4.68 9.64
N LEU A 12 7.53 -4.77 8.34
CA LEU A 12 6.23 -5.15 7.78
C LEU A 12 5.80 -6.57 8.21
N LYS A 13 6.71 -7.55 8.23
CA LYS A 13 6.42 -8.92 8.72
C LYS A 13 6.07 -8.97 10.20
N GLU A 14 6.60 -8.03 10.99
CA GLU A 14 6.37 -7.94 12.43
C GLU A 14 5.05 -7.19 12.76
N LEU A 15 4.45 -6.49 11.80
CA LEU A 15 3.15 -5.83 11.99
C LEU A 15 2.03 -6.87 12.07
N LYS A 16 1.48 -7.03 13.28
CA LYS A 16 0.36 -7.93 13.57
C LYS A 16 -0.69 -7.23 14.41
N ARG A 17 -1.94 -7.66 14.24
CA ARG A 17 -3.04 -7.32 15.16
C ARG A 17 -2.85 -8.00 16.51
N ALA A 18 -3.67 -7.60 17.49
CA ALA A 18 -3.62 -8.16 18.84
C ALA A 18 -3.89 -9.68 18.88
N ASP A 19 -4.64 -10.20 17.90
CA ASP A 19 -4.92 -11.64 17.71
C ASP A 19 -3.75 -12.40 17.05
N GLY A 20 -2.67 -11.72 16.68
CA GLY A 20 -1.50 -12.28 16.01
C GLY A 20 -1.60 -12.34 14.49
N THR A 21 -2.72 -11.92 13.89
CA THR A 21 -2.90 -11.93 12.43
C THR A 21 -2.01 -10.84 11.79
N PRO A 22 -1.17 -11.15 10.78
CA PRO A 22 -0.36 -10.15 10.11
C PRO A 22 -1.20 -9.09 9.42
N TYR A 23 -0.80 -7.82 9.54
CA TYR A 23 -1.47 -6.71 8.84
C TYR A 23 -1.30 -6.79 7.31
N VAL A 24 -0.15 -7.29 6.87
CA VAL A 24 0.24 -7.28 5.46
C VAL A 24 0.69 -8.64 4.98
N GLN A 25 0.44 -8.90 3.70
CA GLN A 25 1.03 -9.98 2.92
C GLN A 25 2.10 -9.38 2.01
N LEU A 26 3.35 -9.81 2.14
CA LEU A 26 4.41 -9.40 1.21
C LEU A 26 4.25 -10.11 -0.14
N LEU A 27 4.45 -9.38 -1.23
CA LEU A 27 4.32 -9.85 -2.61
C LEU A 27 5.62 -9.73 -3.41
N ASP A 28 6.70 -9.25 -2.78
CA ASP A 28 7.97 -9.03 -3.46
C ASP A 28 8.83 -10.30 -3.58
N ALA A 29 9.90 -10.22 -4.38
CA ALA A 29 10.86 -11.30 -4.58
C ALA A 29 11.94 -11.38 -3.48
N GLY A 30 11.64 -10.85 -2.28
CA GLY A 30 12.59 -10.79 -1.16
C GLY A 30 13.87 -10.01 -1.49
N ASP A 31 15.00 -10.49 -0.98
CA ASP A 31 16.31 -9.83 -1.13
C ASP A 31 17.05 -10.24 -2.42
N THR A 32 16.44 -11.05 -3.29
CA THR A 32 17.15 -11.70 -4.41
C THR A 32 17.10 -10.91 -5.71
N LYS A 33 16.00 -10.20 -5.95
CA LYS A 33 15.81 -9.35 -7.13
C LYS A 33 15.54 -7.96 -6.60
N CYS A 34 16.38 -6.98 -6.95
CA CYS A 34 16.38 -5.57 -6.51
C CYS A 34 15.07 -4.81 -6.85
N LEU A 35 13.94 -5.34 -6.42
CA LEU A 35 12.60 -4.82 -6.64
C LEU A 35 12.18 -3.98 -5.43
N PRO A 36 11.23 -3.05 -5.64
CA PRO A 36 10.57 -2.37 -4.54
C PRO A 36 10.04 -3.35 -3.50
N VAL A 37 9.96 -2.91 -2.25
CA VAL A 37 9.23 -3.68 -1.23
C VAL A 37 7.76 -3.55 -1.55
N THR A 38 7.16 -4.64 -2.01
CA THR A 38 5.75 -4.71 -2.41
C THR A 38 4.98 -5.56 -1.42
N ALA A 39 3.83 -5.06 -0.99
CA ALA A 39 2.95 -5.73 -0.06
C ALA A 39 1.49 -5.39 -0.37
N ARG A 40 0.57 -6.14 0.23
CA ARG A 40 -0.84 -5.78 0.28
C ARG A 40 -1.39 -5.92 1.69
N VAL A 41 -2.49 -5.23 2.00
CA VAL A 41 -3.30 -5.53 3.19
C VAL A 41 -3.70 -7.00 3.15
N ASN A 42 -3.48 -7.71 4.25
CA ASN A 42 -3.67 -9.14 4.31
C ASN A 42 -5.17 -9.48 4.13
N PRO A 43 -5.56 -10.22 3.07
CA PRO A 43 -6.96 -10.56 2.82
C PRO A 43 -7.62 -11.34 3.96
N ALA A 44 -6.83 -12.09 4.74
CA ALA A 44 -7.33 -12.85 5.89
C ALA A 44 -7.87 -11.97 7.03
N LEU A 45 -7.57 -10.66 7.03
CA LEU A 45 -8.10 -9.73 8.02
C LEU A 45 -9.58 -9.43 7.83
N ASN A 46 -10.11 -9.61 6.61
CA ASN A 46 -11.44 -9.18 6.22
C ASN A 46 -11.75 -7.74 6.70
N ALA A 47 -10.75 -6.85 6.54
CA ALA A 47 -10.82 -5.48 7.00
C ALA A 47 -11.78 -4.65 6.13
N PRO A 48 -12.44 -3.61 6.68
CA PRO A 48 -13.32 -2.72 5.92
C PRO A 48 -12.55 -1.66 5.10
N TYR A 49 -11.24 -1.80 4.96
CA TYR A 49 -10.32 -0.87 4.31
C TYR A 49 -9.32 -1.63 3.43
N ASP A 50 -8.76 -0.95 2.44
CA ASP A 50 -7.78 -1.52 1.50
C ASP A 50 -6.44 -0.76 1.47
N ASP A 51 -5.57 -1.10 0.52
CA ASP A 51 -4.25 -0.46 0.36
C ASP A 51 -4.32 1.02 -0.06
N ILE A 52 -5.43 1.47 -0.66
CA ILE A 52 -5.67 2.86 -1.03
C ILE A 52 -6.04 3.68 0.21
N ASP A 53 -6.89 3.12 1.07
CA ASP A 53 -7.16 3.72 2.39
C ASP A 53 -5.89 3.84 3.23
N LEU A 54 -5.08 2.78 3.22
CA LEU A 54 -3.77 2.76 3.86
C LEU A 54 -2.83 3.83 3.29
N GLN A 55 -2.78 4.02 1.97
CA GLN A 55 -2.01 5.11 1.37
C GLN A 55 -2.42 6.46 1.95
N HIS A 56 -3.73 6.74 2.06
CA HIS A 56 -4.21 8.01 2.59
C HIS A 56 -3.89 8.16 4.09
N ALA A 57 -4.02 7.09 4.87
CA ALA A 57 -3.66 7.10 6.29
C ALA A 57 -2.14 7.27 6.52
N ILE A 58 -1.30 6.74 5.63
CA ILE A 58 0.16 6.94 5.66
C ILE A 58 0.52 8.39 5.28
N ALA A 59 -0.22 9.00 4.34
CA ALA A 59 0.01 10.39 3.94
C ALA A 59 -0.15 11.39 5.09
N GLN A 60 -1.01 11.08 6.06
CA GLN A 60 -1.16 11.88 7.29
C GLN A 60 0.10 11.84 8.18
N GLU A 61 0.93 10.81 8.05
CA GLU A 61 2.23 10.69 8.71
C GLU A 61 3.38 11.26 7.86
N HIS A 62 3.06 12.07 6.83
CA HIS A 62 4.00 12.71 5.91
C HIS A 62 4.83 11.75 5.03
N TRP A 63 4.34 10.53 4.84
CA TRP A 63 4.94 9.55 3.94
C TRP A 63 4.09 9.36 2.69
N TYR A 64 4.74 9.23 1.53
CA TYR A 64 4.07 8.85 0.30
C TYR A 64 4.38 7.41 -0.06
N VAL A 65 3.38 6.55 0.07
CA VAL A 65 3.42 5.13 -0.34
C VAL A 65 2.33 4.92 -1.36
N CYS A 66 2.70 4.46 -2.56
CA CYS A 66 1.76 4.35 -3.68
C CYS A 66 1.03 3.00 -3.62
N GLY A 67 -0.27 3.06 -3.36
CA GLY A 67 -1.23 2.00 -3.58
C GLY A 67 -1.74 2.02 -5.02
N TYR A 68 -1.90 0.85 -5.61
CA TYR A 68 -2.44 0.68 -6.97
C TYR A 68 -3.08 -0.71 -7.12
N LYS A 69 -3.97 -0.84 -8.09
CA LYS A 69 -4.60 -2.11 -8.45
C LYS A 69 -3.73 -2.89 -9.44
N MET A 70 -3.89 -4.21 -9.50
CA MET A 70 -3.18 -5.08 -10.45
C MET A 70 -3.69 -4.95 -11.91
N ASN A 71 -4.06 -3.73 -12.31
CA ASN A 71 -4.56 -3.44 -13.64
C ASN A 71 -3.97 -2.13 -14.18
N MET A 72 -4.11 -1.94 -15.48
CA MET A 72 -3.73 -0.74 -16.18
C MET A 72 -4.84 -0.38 -17.16
N LYS A 73 -5.19 0.89 -17.19
CA LYS A 73 -6.08 1.43 -18.22
C LYS A 73 -5.25 1.72 -19.48
N HIS A 74 -5.64 1.14 -20.61
CA HIS A 74 -4.98 1.39 -21.89
C HIS A 74 -5.08 2.89 -22.21
N PRO A 75 -3.98 3.59 -22.54
CA PRO A 75 -3.98 5.04 -22.65
C PRO A 75 -4.81 5.57 -23.83
N ILE A 76 -5.01 4.75 -24.86
CA ILE A 76 -5.79 5.10 -26.06
C ILE A 76 -7.22 4.54 -26.01
N THR A 77 -7.38 3.22 -25.86
CA THR A 77 -8.69 2.55 -25.88
C THR A 77 -9.45 2.63 -24.56
N GLU A 78 -8.82 3.09 -23.48
CA GLU A 78 -9.40 3.14 -22.14
C GLU A 78 -9.81 1.78 -21.54
N GLU A 79 -9.48 0.68 -22.21
CA GLU A 79 -9.77 -0.68 -21.74
C GLU A 79 -8.91 -1.04 -20.54
N THR A 80 -9.49 -1.77 -19.58
CA THR A 80 -8.75 -2.25 -18.41
C THR A 80 -8.05 -3.56 -18.75
N HIS A 81 -6.72 -3.56 -18.70
CA HIS A 81 -5.91 -4.76 -18.86
C HIS A 81 -5.31 -5.19 -17.52
N HIS A 82 -5.07 -6.49 -17.41
CA HIS A 82 -4.38 -7.07 -16.26
C HIS A 82 -2.89 -6.72 -16.34
N LEU A 83 -2.30 -6.31 -15.21
CA LEU A 83 -0.84 -6.20 -15.11
C LEU A 83 -0.18 -7.57 -14.97
N PHE A 84 -0.89 -8.52 -14.34
CA PHE A 84 -0.42 -9.87 -14.07
C PHE A 84 -1.55 -10.87 -14.33
N HIS A 85 -1.20 -12.08 -14.80
CA HIS A 85 -2.18 -13.13 -15.12
C HIS A 85 -2.46 -14.09 -13.96
N ASP A 86 -1.67 -14.02 -12.89
CA ASP A 86 -1.71 -14.88 -11.70
C ASP A 86 -2.44 -14.24 -10.51
N ALA A 87 -2.99 -13.04 -10.67
CA ALA A 87 -3.71 -12.32 -9.64
C ALA A 87 -4.93 -11.58 -10.20
N ASP A 88 -5.92 -11.37 -9.34
CA ASP A 88 -7.12 -10.61 -9.69
C ASP A 88 -6.76 -9.14 -10.01
N PRO A 89 -7.20 -8.58 -11.15
CA PRO A 89 -6.86 -7.23 -11.59
C PRO A 89 -7.36 -6.13 -10.64
N SER A 90 -8.39 -6.40 -9.85
CA SER A 90 -8.95 -5.47 -8.86
C SER A 90 -8.20 -5.50 -7.54
N THR A 91 -7.31 -6.48 -7.33
CA THR A 91 -6.52 -6.60 -6.12
C THR A 91 -5.67 -5.35 -5.92
N PRO A 92 -5.85 -4.62 -4.80
CA PRO A 92 -4.96 -3.54 -4.43
C PRO A 92 -3.67 -4.07 -3.81
N MET A 93 -2.59 -3.32 -4.00
CA MET A 93 -1.29 -3.51 -3.38
C MET A 93 -0.62 -2.15 -3.20
N PHE A 94 0.45 -2.09 -2.41
CA PHE A 94 1.31 -0.92 -2.34
C PHE A 94 2.79 -1.27 -2.50
N ARG A 95 3.58 -0.28 -2.94
CA ARG A 95 5.04 -0.43 -3.06
C ARG A 95 5.81 0.68 -2.37
N VAL A 96 6.92 0.30 -1.75
CA VAL A 96 7.92 1.20 -1.19
C VAL A 96 9.18 1.11 -2.04
N VAL A 97 9.51 2.21 -2.72
CA VAL A 97 10.71 2.31 -3.55
C VAL A 97 11.86 2.84 -2.71
N VAL A 98 12.84 1.99 -2.43
CA VAL A 98 14.03 2.35 -1.66
C VAL A 98 15.07 2.98 -2.57
N LYS A 99 15.28 4.29 -2.44
CA LYS A 99 16.31 5.06 -3.16
C LYS A 99 17.51 5.35 -2.25
N ALA A 100 18.61 5.83 -2.84
CA ALA A 100 19.87 6.06 -2.12
C ALA A 100 19.76 7.05 -0.95
N ASN A 101 18.77 7.94 -0.95
CA ASN A 101 18.52 8.92 0.10
C ASN A 101 17.66 8.40 1.26
N LEU A 102 17.16 7.15 1.20
CA LEU A 102 16.41 6.56 2.30
C LEU A 102 17.37 5.93 3.32
N SER A 103 17.53 6.57 4.47
CA SER A 103 18.41 6.11 5.55
C SER A 103 17.73 5.08 6.46
N MET A 104 18.51 4.41 7.32
CA MET A 104 17.97 3.44 8.29
C MET A 104 16.97 4.07 9.27
N PRO A 105 17.24 5.23 9.90
CA PRO A 105 16.25 5.87 10.78
C PRO A 105 14.95 6.27 10.07
N MET A 106 15.05 6.67 8.79
CA MET A 106 13.87 6.93 7.96
C MET A 106 13.05 5.67 7.70
N ALA A 107 13.72 4.53 7.51
CA ALA A 107 13.05 3.23 7.37
C ALA A 107 12.34 2.81 8.66
N ASP A 108 12.97 3.04 9.82
CA ASP A 108 12.35 2.81 11.13
C ASP A 108 11.11 3.69 11.31
N ASN A 109 11.23 4.97 10.98
CA ASN A 109 10.12 5.92 11.04
C ASN A 109 8.98 5.53 10.09
N LEU A 110 9.28 5.16 8.85
CA LEU A 110 8.28 4.69 7.89
C LEU A 110 7.52 3.47 8.41
N VAL A 111 8.21 2.46 8.94
CA VAL A 111 7.57 1.27 9.52
C VAL A 111 6.68 1.66 10.71
N ALA A 112 7.15 2.56 11.58
CA ALA A 112 6.36 3.04 12.71
C ALA A 112 5.12 3.82 12.25
N SER A 113 5.24 4.65 11.22
CA SER A 113 4.12 5.38 10.62
C SER A 113 3.10 4.43 10.01
N ILE A 114 3.53 3.42 9.23
CA ILE A 114 2.62 2.39 8.70
C ILE A 114 1.87 1.68 9.83
N LYS A 115 2.55 1.34 10.92
CA LYS A 115 1.91 0.73 12.11
C LYS A 115 0.83 1.64 12.70
N LYS A 116 1.11 2.93 12.84
CA LYS A 116 0.13 3.90 13.34
C LYS A 116 -1.05 4.03 12.39
N SER A 117 -0.82 4.07 11.08
CA SER A 117 -1.87 4.14 10.07
C SER A 117 -2.80 2.92 10.13
N PHE A 118 -2.26 1.71 10.32
CA PHE A 118 -3.08 0.52 10.57
C PHE A 118 -3.90 0.61 11.85
N ALA A 119 -3.31 1.08 12.96
CA ALA A 119 -4.05 1.27 14.21
C ALA A 119 -5.17 2.31 14.07
N PHE A 120 -4.92 3.38 13.30
CA PHE A 120 -5.93 4.39 12.98
C PHE A 120 -7.08 3.80 12.15
N LEU A 121 -6.75 3.02 11.10
CA LEU A 121 -7.75 2.36 10.25
C LEU A 121 -8.54 1.27 10.98
N ASP A 122 -7.91 0.53 11.89
CA ASP A 122 -8.64 -0.40 12.76
C ASP A 122 -9.66 0.31 13.66
N ALA A 123 -9.36 1.54 14.09
CA ALA A 123 -10.26 2.34 14.91
C ALA A 123 -11.34 3.10 14.10
N HIS A 124 -11.08 3.45 12.83
CA HIS A 124 -11.93 4.38 12.05
C HIS A 124 -12.31 3.90 10.64
N GLY A 125 -11.89 2.71 10.22
CA GLY A 125 -11.90 2.27 8.82
C GLY A 125 -13.27 2.30 8.14
N ALA A 126 -14.35 1.99 8.88
CA ALA A 126 -15.71 2.11 8.34
C ALA A 126 -16.09 3.57 7.99
N GLY A 127 -15.56 4.55 8.72
CA GLY A 127 -15.76 5.99 8.47
C GLY A 127 -14.85 6.57 7.39
N PHE A 128 -13.73 5.90 7.08
CA PHE A 128 -12.80 6.36 6.04
C PHE A 128 -13.42 6.29 4.64
N ASN A 129 -14.21 5.23 4.37
CA ASN A 129 -15.01 5.05 3.15
C ASN A 129 -16.04 6.16 2.90
N SER A 130 -16.38 6.96 3.92
CA SER A 130 -17.40 8.02 3.84
C SER A 130 -16.83 9.38 3.42
N HIS A 131 -15.51 9.52 3.26
CA HIS A 131 -14.92 10.74 2.72
C HIS A 131 -15.13 10.81 1.18
N PRO A 132 -15.61 11.94 0.65
CA PRO A 132 -16.13 12.05 -0.73
C PRO A 132 -15.07 12.04 -1.83
N HIS A 133 -13.85 11.55 -1.59
CA HIS A 133 -12.84 11.42 -2.64
C HIS A 133 -13.17 10.34 -3.69
N HIS A 134 -14.14 9.45 -3.40
CA HIS A 134 -14.72 8.53 -4.37
C HIS A 134 -15.89 9.11 -5.18
N ALA A 135 -16.35 10.34 -4.87
CA ALA A 135 -17.32 11.03 -5.72
C ALA A 135 -16.57 11.61 -6.92
N HIS A 136 -16.79 11.00 -8.09
CA HIS A 136 -16.54 11.53 -9.43
C HIS A 136 -15.86 12.90 -9.48
N GLN A 137 -14.59 12.96 -9.89
CA GLN A 137 -14.11 14.16 -10.57
C GLN A 137 -14.95 14.28 -11.86
N PRO A 138 -15.82 15.30 -12.00
CA PRO A 138 -16.48 15.52 -13.27
C PRO A 138 -15.40 15.85 -14.29
N HIS A 139 -15.44 15.18 -15.44
CA HIS A 139 -14.63 15.49 -16.61
C HIS A 139 -14.65 17.00 -16.85
N HIS A 140 -13.53 17.68 -16.61
CA HIS A 140 -13.30 19.00 -17.16
C HIS A 140 -13.25 18.84 -18.69
N LYS A 141 -14.39 19.07 -19.35
CA LYS A 141 -14.40 19.43 -20.76
C LYS A 141 -13.67 20.76 -20.87
N ALA A 142 -12.46 20.74 -21.41
CA ALA A 142 -11.82 21.94 -21.89
C ALA A 142 -12.63 22.46 -23.09
N CYS A 143 -13.12 23.70 -22.97
CA CYS A 143 -13.39 24.58 -24.11
C CYS A 143 -12.06 24.99 -24.75
#